data_AF-A0A0F3MCL0-F1
#
_entry.id   AF-A0A0F3MCL0-F1
#
_cell.length_a   1.000
_cell.length_b   1.000
_cell.length_c   1.000
_cell.angle_alpha   90.00
_cell.angle_beta   90.00
_cell.angle_gamma   90.00
#
_symmetry.space_group_name_H-M   'P 1'
#
loop_
_entity.id
_entity.type
_entity.pdbx_description
1 polymer ?
#
loop_
_entity_poly.entity_id
_entity_poly.type
_entity_poly.pdbx_seq_one_letter_code
_entity_poly.pdbx_strand_id
1 'polypeptide(L)'
;MESISLTLKLTDKLLRKIKIPTERTSTIQDKIKPGLKLRISPTGRKTWSFEKKFRKEGIKMTIMVFPDLSIKEARKIARELKRLMTNGIDPREVRRQQQIEENENRIKEKDKRLHSKSCVISVKSIAKIYNTSSKGVLQEYIIMGNSYF
;
A
#
# COMPACT_ATOMS: atom_id res chain seq x y z
N MET A 1 -28.85 13.94 -3.90
CA MET A 1 -28.83 13.45 -5.31
C MET A 1 -28.86 11.94 -5.29
N GLU A 2 -29.90 11.33 -5.85
CA GLU A 2 -30.14 9.89 -5.79
C GLU A 2 -29.18 9.14 -6.71
N SER A 3 -28.45 8.17 -6.15
CA SER A 3 -27.63 7.24 -6.91
C SER A 3 -28.51 6.15 -7.51
N ILE A 4 -28.40 5.90 -8.82
CA ILE A 4 -29.10 4.80 -9.47
C ILE A 4 -28.52 3.48 -8.92
N SER A 5 -29.33 2.74 -8.17
CA SER A 5 -28.96 1.44 -7.61
C SER A 5 -29.62 0.31 -8.38
N LEU A 6 -28.82 -0.57 -8.99
CA LEU A 6 -29.30 -1.76 -9.70
C LEU A 6 -28.85 -3.02 -8.97
N THR A 7 -29.63 -4.09 -9.01
CA THR A 7 -29.23 -5.41 -8.47
C THR A 7 -29.15 -6.41 -9.61
N LEU A 8 -27.97 -6.98 -9.86
CA LEU A 8 -27.73 -7.89 -10.99
C LEU A 8 -26.80 -9.03 -10.58
N LYS A 9 -26.88 -10.16 -11.30
CA LYS A 9 -25.88 -11.23 -11.19
C LYS A 9 -24.62 -10.77 -11.92
N LEU A 10 -23.64 -10.29 -11.16
CA LEU A 10 -22.41 -9.78 -11.75
C LEU A 10 -21.57 -10.94 -12.31
N THR A 11 -20.99 -10.72 -13.50
CA THR A 11 -20.06 -11.63 -14.19
C THR A 11 -19.00 -10.80 -14.91
N ASP A 12 -17.76 -11.28 -15.04
CA ASP A 12 -16.67 -10.47 -15.62
C ASP A 12 -16.97 -10.00 -17.05
N LYS A 13 -17.65 -10.83 -17.85
CA LYS A 13 -18.11 -10.46 -19.20
C LYS A 13 -19.07 -9.27 -19.16
N LEU A 14 -20.04 -9.29 -18.25
CA LEU A 14 -20.97 -8.19 -18.05
C LEU A 14 -20.22 -6.92 -17.62
N LEU A 15 -19.30 -7.05 -16.67
CA LEU A 15 -18.55 -5.91 -16.11
C LEU A 15 -17.74 -5.14 -17.15
N ARG A 16 -17.18 -5.85 -18.13
CA ARG A 16 -16.46 -5.24 -19.25
C ARG A 16 -17.40 -4.51 -20.21
N LYS A 17 -18.62 -5.00 -20.40
CA LYS A 17 -19.62 -4.44 -21.32
C LYS A 17 -20.53 -3.36 -20.71
N ILE A 18 -20.47 -3.13 -19.40
CA ILE A 18 -21.31 -2.13 -18.74
C ILE A 18 -21.02 -0.73 -19.30
N LYS A 19 -22.10 -0.02 -19.66
CA LYS A 19 -22.06 1.39 -20.04
C LYS A 19 -21.60 2.25 -18.87
N ILE A 20 -20.66 3.14 -19.14
CA ILE A 20 -20.18 4.13 -18.18
C ILE A 20 -21.27 5.20 -18.06
N PRO A 21 -21.74 5.54 -16.86
CA PRO A 21 -22.72 6.60 -16.70
C PRO A 21 -22.05 7.97 -16.94
N THR A 22 -22.70 8.88 -17.66
CA THR A 22 -22.09 10.18 -18.00
C THR A 22 -22.22 11.21 -16.89
N GLU A 23 -23.35 11.23 -16.18
CA GLU A 23 -23.67 12.32 -15.25
C GLU A 23 -23.44 11.96 -13.79
N ARG A 24 -23.76 10.71 -13.40
CA ARG A 24 -23.84 10.31 -12.00
C ARG A 24 -23.19 8.97 -11.74
N THR A 25 -22.69 8.80 -10.52
CA THR A 25 -22.15 7.50 -10.11
C THR A 25 -23.28 6.47 -10.09
N SER A 26 -23.09 5.35 -10.80
CA SER A 26 -23.99 4.21 -10.75
C SER A 26 -23.45 3.15 -9.79
N THR A 27 -24.35 2.51 -9.05
CA THR A 27 -23.98 1.43 -8.13
C THR A 27 -24.75 0.16 -8.47
N ILE A 28 -24.03 -0.94 -8.65
CA ILE A 28 -24.63 -2.24 -9.01
C ILE A 28 -24.33 -3.24 -7.90
N GLN A 29 -25.37 -3.73 -7.25
CA GLN A 29 -25.29 -4.73 -6.21
C GLN A 29 -25.21 -6.14 -6.81
N ASP A 30 -24.32 -6.96 -6.26
CA ASP A 30 -24.23 -8.37 -6.63
C ASP A 30 -25.40 -9.17 -6.05
N LYS A 31 -26.14 -9.85 -6.92
CA LYS A 31 -27.23 -10.75 -6.52
C LYS A 31 -26.73 -11.97 -5.73
N ILE A 32 -25.49 -12.44 -5.98
CA ILE A 32 -24.94 -13.65 -5.33
C ILE A 32 -24.40 -13.33 -3.92
N LYS A 33 -23.72 -12.19 -3.73
CA LYS A 33 -23.20 -11.76 -2.43
C LYS A 33 -23.83 -10.44 -2.00
N PRO A 34 -24.87 -10.50 -1.15
CA PRO A 34 -25.47 -9.29 -0.57
C PRO A 34 -24.44 -8.42 0.15
N GLY A 35 -24.53 -7.12 -0.07
CA GLY A 35 -23.58 -6.13 0.45
C GLY A 35 -22.37 -5.89 -0.44
N LEU A 36 -22.03 -6.80 -1.36
CA LEU A 36 -21.03 -6.50 -2.39
C LEU A 36 -21.66 -5.63 -3.49
N LYS A 37 -21.03 -4.51 -3.78
CA LYS A 37 -21.46 -3.53 -4.78
C LYS A 37 -20.29 -3.14 -5.67
N LEU A 38 -20.58 -2.90 -6.93
CA LEU A 38 -19.68 -2.25 -7.88
C LEU A 38 -20.12 -0.81 -8.07
N ARG A 39 -19.24 0.13 -7.71
CA ARG A 39 -19.42 1.56 -7.93
C ARG A 39 -18.74 1.94 -9.24
N ILE A 40 -19.45 2.62 -10.11
CA ILE A 40 -18.95 3.08 -11.41
C ILE A 40 -19.04 4.60 -11.41
N SER A 41 -17.88 5.26 -11.40
CA SER A 41 -17.82 6.72 -11.49
C SER A 41 -18.10 7.19 -12.93
N PRO A 42 -18.49 8.47 -13.10
CA PRO A 42 -18.61 9.07 -14.43
C PRO A 42 -17.30 9.05 -15.24
N THR A 43 -16.16 9.03 -14.54
CA THR A 43 -14.82 8.89 -15.15
C THR A 43 -14.53 7.47 -15.66
N GLY A 44 -15.45 6.52 -15.50
CA GLY A 44 -15.25 5.12 -15.91
C GLY A 44 -14.51 4.24 -14.91
N ARG A 45 -14.09 4.79 -13.75
CA ARG A 45 -13.44 4.01 -12.68
C ARG A 45 -14.46 3.08 -12.01
N LYS A 46 -14.11 1.80 -11.97
CA LYS A 46 -14.94 0.73 -11.40
C LYS A 46 -14.33 0.28 -10.09
N THR A 47 -15.06 0.39 -9.00
CA THR A 47 -14.55 0.11 -7.65
C THR A 47 -15.49 -0.84 -6.92
N TRP A 48 -14.94 -1.93 -6.39
CA TRP A 48 -15.63 -2.83 -5.50
C TRP A 48 -15.78 -2.20 -4.11
N SER A 49 -17.00 -2.18 -3.59
CA SER A 49 -17.31 -1.74 -2.23
C SER A 49 -18.19 -2.76 -1.54
N PHE A 50 -17.95 -2.97 -0.26
CA PHE A 50 -18.78 -3.77 0.63
C PHE A 50 -19.54 -2.86 1.59
N GLU A 51 -20.87 -2.94 1.57
CA GLU A 51 -21.76 -2.16 2.41
C GLU A 51 -22.71 -3.08 3.17
N LYS A 52 -22.66 -3.04 4.50
CA LYS A 52 -23.53 -3.85 5.35
C LYS A 52 -23.71 -3.22 6.73
N LYS A 53 -24.86 -3.44 7.36
CA LYS A 53 -25.09 -3.04 8.76
C LYS A 53 -24.36 -3.97 9.74
N PHE A 54 -23.70 -3.39 10.73
CA PHE A 54 -23.07 -4.04 11.87
C PHE A 54 -23.43 -3.28 13.14
N ARG A 55 -23.91 -3.96 14.18
CA ARG A 55 -24.27 -3.32 15.47
C ARG A 55 -25.14 -2.05 15.32
N LYS A 56 -26.14 -2.10 14.43
CA LYS A 56 -27.04 -0.98 14.04
C LYS A 56 -26.39 0.14 13.21
N GLU A 57 -25.07 0.13 13.03
CA GLU A 57 -24.35 1.09 12.20
C GLU A 57 -24.10 0.58 10.78
N GLY A 58 -24.10 1.48 9.80
CA GLY A 58 -23.76 1.16 8.42
C GLY A 58 -22.25 1.13 8.21
N ILE A 59 -21.69 -0.05 7.95
CA ILE A 59 -20.29 -0.17 7.52
C ILE A 59 -20.22 -0.13 6.01
N LYS A 60 -19.39 0.78 5.51
CA LYS A 60 -18.97 0.87 4.11
C LYS A 60 -17.47 0.71 4.04
N MET A 61 -17.01 -0.22 3.21
CA MET A 61 -15.60 -0.48 2.96
C MET A 61 -15.32 -0.63 1.48
N THR A 62 -14.34 0.11 0.97
CA THR A 62 -13.82 -0.10 -0.38
C THR A 62 -12.94 -1.34 -0.40
N ILE A 63 -13.16 -2.29 -1.31
CA ILE A 63 -12.31 -3.47 -1.45
C ILE A 63 -11.13 -3.14 -2.35
N MET A 64 -11.39 -2.92 -3.65
CA MET A 64 -10.36 -2.70 -4.66
C MET A 64 -11.00 -2.16 -5.95
N VAL A 65 -10.19 -1.83 -6.94
CA VAL A 65 -10.59 -1.38 -8.28
C VAL A 65 -10.72 -2.59 -9.22
N PHE A 66 -11.62 -2.52 -10.20
CA PHE A 66 -11.66 -3.47 -11.32
C PHE A 66 -10.87 -2.85 -12.48
N PRO A 67 -10.00 -3.59 -13.19
CA PRO A 67 -9.95 -5.06 -13.30
C PRO A 67 -8.94 -5.78 -12.41
N ASP A 68 -8.10 -5.08 -11.63
CA ASP A 68 -7.00 -5.74 -10.89
C ASP A 68 -7.50 -6.70 -9.80
N LEU A 69 -8.79 -6.62 -9.42
CA LEU A 69 -9.45 -7.63 -8.62
C LEU A 69 -10.71 -8.16 -9.32
N SER A 70 -10.70 -9.47 -9.58
CA SER A 70 -11.78 -10.17 -10.27
C SER A 70 -13.02 -10.27 -9.40
N ILE A 71 -14.18 -10.53 -10.02
CA ILE A 71 -15.41 -10.73 -9.25
C ILE A 71 -15.34 -11.92 -8.29
N LYS A 72 -14.64 -12.99 -8.67
CA LYS A 72 -14.51 -14.20 -7.85
C LYS A 72 -13.76 -13.86 -6.56
N GLU A 73 -12.69 -13.09 -6.67
CA GLU A 73 -11.92 -12.60 -5.53
C GLU A 73 -12.72 -11.59 -4.70
N ALA A 74 -13.46 -10.68 -5.34
CA ALA A 74 -14.32 -9.73 -4.64
C ALA A 74 -15.35 -10.45 -3.75
N ARG A 75 -15.95 -11.53 -4.28
CA ARG A 75 -16.88 -12.39 -3.52
C ARG A 75 -16.20 -13.15 -2.38
N LYS A 76 -14.93 -13.57 -2.56
CA LYS A 76 -14.15 -14.22 -1.51
C LYS A 76 -13.88 -13.25 -0.36
N ILE A 77 -13.41 -12.05 -0.67
CA ILE A 77 -13.16 -10.99 0.32
C ILE A 77 -14.46 -10.60 1.02
N ALA A 78 -15.56 -10.39 0.29
CA ALA A 78 -16.86 -10.08 0.91
C ALA A 78 -17.33 -11.17 1.88
N ARG A 79 -17.04 -12.45 1.60
CA ARG A 79 -17.33 -13.57 2.52
C ARG A 79 -16.46 -13.50 3.78
N GLU A 80 -15.19 -13.16 3.65
CA GLU A 80 -14.28 -12.99 4.79
C GLU A 80 -14.70 -11.80 5.66
N LEU A 81 -15.04 -10.66 5.05
CA LEU A 81 -15.59 -9.50 5.76
C LEU A 81 -16.87 -9.86 6.53
N LYS A 82 -17.78 -10.61 5.88
CA LYS A 82 -18.98 -11.12 6.56
C LYS A 82 -18.63 -12.03 7.73
N ARG A 83 -17.62 -12.89 7.60
CA ARG A 83 -17.16 -13.79 8.68
C ARG A 83 -16.63 -12.99 9.87
N LEU A 84 -15.81 -11.97 9.63
CA LEU A 84 -15.31 -11.08 10.69
C LEU A 84 -16.46 -10.43 11.46
N MET A 85 -17.44 -9.88 10.74
CA MET A 85 -18.63 -9.30 11.36
C MET A 85 -19.44 -10.33 12.16
N THR A 86 -19.58 -11.56 11.65
CA THR A 86 -20.26 -12.65 12.38
C THR A 86 -19.54 -13.01 13.66
N ASN A 87 -18.20 -12.95 13.66
CA ASN A 87 -17.38 -13.15 14.86
C ASN A 87 -17.39 -11.94 15.81
N GLY A 88 -18.17 -10.89 15.51
CA GLY A 88 -18.26 -9.69 16.33
C GLY A 88 -17.07 -8.73 16.18
N ILE A 89 -16.18 -8.97 15.22
CA ILE A 89 -15.01 -8.14 14.92
C ILE A 89 -15.39 -7.08 13.89
N ASP A 90 -15.06 -5.81 14.16
CA ASP A 90 -15.23 -4.74 13.18
C ASP A 90 -14.17 -4.85 12.07
N PRO A 91 -14.55 -5.04 10.80
CA PRO A 91 -13.60 -5.11 9.70
C PRO A 91 -12.79 -3.83 9.46
N ARG A 92 -13.25 -2.67 9.91
CA ARG A 92 -12.52 -1.39 9.79
C ARG A 92 -11.27 -1.40 10.67
N GLU A 93 -11.39 -1.92 11.89
CA GLU A 93 -10.27 -2.01 12.84
C GLU A 93 -9.21 -2.99 12.33
N VAL A 94 -9.63 -4.14 11.79
CA VAL A 94 -8.71 -5.10 11.17
C VAL A 94 -7.92 -4.45 10.04
N ARG A 95 -8.58 -3.70 9.16
CA ARG A 95 -7.91 -2.98 8.07
C ARG A 95 -6.98 -1.88 8.59
N ARG A 96 -7.37 -1.16 9.65
CA ARG A 96 -6.54 -0.12 10.27
C ARG A 96 -5.27 -0.72 10.85
N GLN A 97 -5.37 -1.84 11.56
CA GLN A 97 -4.22 -2.55 12.12
C GLN A 97 -3.26 -3.02 11.02
N GLN A 98 -3.77 -3.61 9.94
CA GLN A 98 -2.96 -4.01 8.79
C GLN A 98 -2.19 -2.83 8.18
N GLN A 99 -2.83 -1.68 8.03
CA GLN A 99 -2.17 -0.48 7.49
C GLN A 99 -1.08 0.06 8.43
N ILE A 100 -1.28 -0.01 9.74
CA ILE A 100 -0.27 0.41 10.72
C ILE A 100 0.94 -0.52 10.64
N GLU A 101 0.71 -1.83 10.63
CA GLU A 101 1.77 -2.84 10.53
C GLU A 101 2.58 -2.70 9.22
N GLU A 102 1.91 -2.53 8.08
CA GLU A 102 2.56 -2.28 6.79
C GLU A 102 3.40 -0.99 6.82
N ASN A 103 2.87 0.07 7.42
CA ASN A 103 3.59 1.34 7.55
C ASN A 103 4.82 1.21 8.45
N GLU A 104 4.70 0.53 9.59
CA GLU A 104 5.81 0.26 10.51
C GLU A 104 6.91 -0.56 9.83
N ASN A 105 6.53 -1.61 9.10
CA ASN A 105 7.48 -2.44 8.35
C ASN A 105 8.22 -1.62 7.29
N ARG A 106 7.51 -0.72 6.59
CA ARG A 106 8.12 0.19 5.62
C ARG A 106 9.06 1.21 6.26
N ILE A 107 8.74 1.71 7.47
CA ILE A 107 9.63 2.62 8.22
C ILE A 107 10.89 1.87 8.65
N LYS A 108 10.75 0.68 9.27
CA LYS A 108 11.88 -0.17 9.68
C LYS A 108 12.79 -0.52 8.50
N GLU A 109 12.23 -0.79 7.33
CA GLU A 109 13.01 -1.07 6.13
C GLU A 109 13.77 0.16 5.63
N LYS A 110 13.14 1.34 5.65
CA LYS A 110 13.81 2.61 5.33
C LYS A 110 14.94 2.91 6.31
N ASP A 111 14.73 2.70 7.61
CA ASP A 111 15.73 2.94 8.65
C ASP A 111 16.93 2.01 8.49
N LYS A 112 16.71 0.71 8.20
CA LYS A 112 17.79 -0.23 7.86
C LYS A 112 18.57 0.20 6.61
N ARG A 113 17.86 0.66 5.57
CA ARG A 113 18.49 1.19 4.34
C ARG A 113 19.28 2.47 4.62
N LEU A 114 18.79 3.36 5.49
CA LEU A 114 19.49 4.57 5.90
C LEU A 114 20.73 4.25 6.73
N HIS A 115 20.62 3.32 7.68
CA HIS A 115 21.72 2.88 8.54
C HIS A 115 22.85 2.25 7.72
N SER A 116 22.52 1.40 6.74
CA SER A 116 23.48 0.85 5.78
C SER A 116 24.16 1.94 4.93
N LYS A 117 23.41 2.93 4.42
CA LYS A 117 23.97 4.03 3.62
C LYS A 117 24.83 4.99 4.43
N SER A 118 24.43 5.31 5.67
CA SER A 118 25.19 6.15 6.59
C SER A 118 26.53 5.52 6.95
N CYS A 119 26.56 4.20 7.17
CA CYS A 119 27.80 3.44 7.39
C CYS A 119 28.72 3.51 6.17
N VAL A 120 28.21 3.31 4.95
CA VAL A 120 29.02 3.35 3.71
C VAL A 120 29.58 4.75 3.43
N ILE A 121 28.84 5.82 3.73
CA ILE A 121 29.31 7.21 3.55
C ILE A 121 30.42 7.53 4.57
N SER A 122 30.28 7.09 5.82
CA SER A 122 31.28 7.28 6.88
C SER A 122 32.60 6.54 6.58
N VAL A 123 32.55 5.28 6.11
CA VAL A 123 33.77 4.52 5.79
C VAL A 123 34.53 5.14 4.61
N LYS A 124 33.82 5.68 3.61
CA LYS A 124 34.43 6.35 2.45
C LYS A 124 35.08 7.70 2.80
N SER A 125 34.51 8.46 3.73
CA SER A 125 35.13 9.72 4.19
C SER A 125 36.39 9.45 5.00
N ILE A 126 36.37 8.46 5.90
CA ILE A 126 37.53 8.04 6.69
C ILE A 126 38.69 7.57 5.80
N ALA A 127 38.42 6.72 4.79
CA ALA A 127 39.45 6.25 3.86
C ALA A 127 40.12 7.39 3.06
N LYS A 128 39.38 8.47 2.76
CA LYS A 128 39.90 9.64 2.05
C LYS A 128 40.81 10.50 2.94
N ILE A 129 40.51 10.58 4.25
CA ILE A 129 41.33 11.30 5.24
C ILE A 129 42.68 10.59 5.42
N TYR A 130 42.70 9.26 5.60
CA TYR A 130 43.95 8.51 5.77
C TYR A 130 44.85 8.53 4.52
N ASN A 131 44.27 8.52 3.31
CA ASN A 131 45.05 8.54 2.07
C ASN A 131 45.62 9.93 1.73
N THR A 132 45.08 11.00 2.33
CA THR A 132 45.60 12.38 2.17
C THR A 132 46.67 12.71 3.21
N SER A 133 46.57 12.15 4.43
CA SER A 133 47.53 12.36 5.51
C SER A 133 48.83 11.54 5.34
N SER A 134 48.78 10.39 4.66
CA SER A 134 49.98 9.56 4.39
C SER A 134 50.87 10.06 3.24
N LYS A 135 50.44 11.09 2.48
CA LYS A 135 51.28 11.77 1.47
C LYS A 135 51.98 13.04 1.99
N GLY A 136 51.78 13.41 3.27
CA GLY A 136 52.29 14.67 3.83
C GLY A 136 53.22 14.55 5.04
N VAL A 137 53.45 13.35 5.61
CA VAL A 137 54.24 13.20 6.86
C VAL A 137 55.47 12.28 6.70
N LEU A 138 55.84 11.90 5.47
CA LEU A 138 57.08 11.15 5.19
C LEU A 138 58.06 11.92 4.28
N GLN A 139 58.08 13.26 4.34
CA GLN A 139 59.11 14.06 3.67
C GLN A 139 60.11 14.71 4.65
N GLU A 140 59.80 14.84 5.94
CA GLU A 140 60.70 15.55 6.88
C GLU A 140 61.55 14.66 7.79
N TYR A 141 61.31 13.34 7.83
CA TYR A 141 62.12 12.44 8.68
C TYR A 141 63.36 11.83 7.98
N ILE A 142 63.67 12.22 6.75
CA ILE A 142 64.87 11.77 6.00
C ILE A 142 65.99 12.84 5.98
N ILE A 143 65.74 14.07 6.44
CA ILE A 143 66.73 15.17 6.34
C ILE A 143 67.62 15.33 7.61
N MET A 144 67.33 14.67 8.73
CA MET A 144 68.10 14.81 9.98
C MET A 144 69.05 13.63 10.28
N GLY A 145 69.43 12.84 9.28
CA GLY A 145 70.12 11.56 9.49
C GLY A 145 71.38 11.29 8.67
N ASN A 146 72.04 12.29 8.08
CA ASN A 146 73.36 12.08 7.47
C ASN A 146 74.15 13.39 7.36
N SER A 147 74.97 13.64 8.37
CA SER A 147 76.25 14.39 8.34
C SER A 147 76.42 15.09 9.69
N TYR A 148 77.21 14.50 10.57
CA TYR A 148 78.29 15.07 11.41
C TYR A 148 78.73 13.88 12.31
N PHE A 149 79.95 13.32 12.39
CA PHE A 149 81.32 13.82 12.14
C PHE A 149 81.53 15.31 12.33
#